data_AF-A0AAD6TC70-F1
#
_entry.id   AF-A0AAD6TC70-F1
#
_cell.length_a   1.000
_cell.length_b   1.000
_cell.length_c   1.000
_cell.angle_alpha   90.00
_cell.angle_beta   90.00
_cell.angle_gamma   90.00
#
_symmetry.space_group_name_H-M   'P 1'
#
loop_
_entity.id
_entity.type
_entity.pdbx_description
1 polymer ?
#
loop_
_entity_poly.entity_id
_entity_poly.type
_entity_poly.pdbx_seq_one_letter_code
_entity_poly.pdbx_strand_id
1 'polypeptide(L)'
;MTLGVPYIQRVDGNPNHTVTVAVAHTSESLKRFGNGISERVSTLETELYRLAFGSNPNCPPEESITALYNLGLKRNDRSAKGTPGSTDGSYSLASTVEKGQGQGCFQPAVQAATPMAQALIGRTLSIVHELQQLILPCCLTAFEWAVWKFWAKDNNVFVFGGCGPGATGLQLNKSGIGALEAAIGFLQGKWHADISDAIALWTLGILLLKLPPGTLPTFTWISKDAIAAAYDMADPAARCFLVPYPTQVAYSRAAELAVSPPLTFGNLGAPVHHKIHSQNFSKDAPLLLGNDRDHFTRLGIELTWQYLNALTHANLELDIEAADLLRSLRYCDKDGQVHRIEPPHMHDIKHDAEHIMKMRGHVAWHFA
;
A
#
# COMPACT_ATOMS: atom_id res chain seq x y z
N MET A 1 8.70 28.63 13.69
CA MET A 1 9.08 27.21 13.89
C MET A 1 7.88 26.38 13.43
N THR A 2 7.99 25.72 12.27
CA THR A 2 6.88 25.35 11.37
C THR A 2 6.33 23.94 11.65
N LEU A 3 5.01 23.79 11.74
CA LEU A 3 4.32 22.51 11.46
C LEU A 3 4.60 22.15 9.98
N GLY A 4 4.47 20.89 9.58
CA GLY A 4 4.82 20.42 8.22
C GLY A 4 4.39 21.38 7.11
N VAL A 5 5.09 21.39 5.98
CA VAL A 5 4.90 22.37 4.91
C VAL A 5 3.74 21.91 4.01
N PRO A 6 2.56 22.56 4.04
CA PRO A 6 1.49 22.23 3.13
C PRO A 6 1.76 22.84 1.76
N TYR A 7 1.44 22.09 0.73
CA TYR A 7 1.33 22.58 -0.64
C TYR A 7 -0.16 22.73 -0.94
N ILE A 8 -0.55 23.95 -1.31
CA ILE A 8 -1.93 24.32 -1.56
C ILE A 8 -2.15 24.62 -3.03
N GLN A 9 -3.31 24.25 -3.55
CA GLN A 9 -3.80 24.62 -4.87
C GLN A 9 -5.02 25.52 -4.75
N ARG A 10 -5.09 26.55 -5.59
CA ARG A 10 -6.26 27.43 -5.70
C ARG A 10 -7.30 26.75 -6.60
N VAL A 11 -8.52 26.61 -6.10
CA VAL A 11 -9.66 26.07 -6.85
C VAL A 11 -10.18 27.17 -7.76
N ASP A 12 -10.30 26.87 -9.06
CA ASP A 12 -10.74 27.82 -10.11
C ASP A 12 -9.98 29.15 -10.13
N GLY A 13 -8.71 29.14 -9.70
CA GLY A 13 -7.87 30.34 -9.61
C GLY A 13 -8.25 31.30 -8.47
N ASN A 14 -9.27 30.97 -7.67
CA ASN A 14 -9.73 31.82 -6.57
C ASN A 14 -8.74 31.75 -5.39
N PRO A 15 -8.09 32.87 -5.00
CA PRO A 15 -7.12 32.87 -3.90
C PRO A 15 -7.73 32.59 -2.52
N ASN A 16 -9.05 32.75 -2.38
CA ASN A 16 -9.78 32.50 -1.14
C ASN A 16 -10.30 31.06 -1.04
N HIS A 17 -10.18 30.28 -2.12
CA HIS A 17 -10.57 28.88 -2.14
C HIS A 17 -9.35 28.02 -2.42
N THR A 18 -8.71 27.55 -1.35
CA THR A 18 -7.50 26.73 -1.43
C THR A 18 -7.75 25.34 -0.87
N VAL A 19 -7.21 24.34 -1.53
CA VAL A 19 -7.18 22.95 -1.06
C VAL A 19 -5.74 22.51 -0.85
N THR A 20 -5.48 21.76 0.22
CA THR A 20 -4.19 21.09 0.41
C THR A 20 -4.09 19.96 -0.60
N VAL A 21 -2.98 19.90 -1.35
CA VAL A 21 -2.72 18.85 -2.34
C VAL A 21 -1.53 17.96 -1.95
N ALA A 22 -0.69 18.44 -1.04
CA ALA A 22 0.35 17.65 -0.42
C ALA A 22 0.82 18.27 0.89
N VAL A 23 1.48 17.47 1.74
CA VAL A 23 2.14 17.94 2.95
C VAL A 23 3.51 17.28 3.03
N ALA A 24 4.55 18.08 3.26
CA ALA A 24 5.89 17.57 3.51
C ALA A 24 6.27 17.78 4.97
N HIS A 25 6.73 16.72 5.63
CA HIS A 25 7.26 16.80 6.98
C HIS A 25 8.78 16.73 6.95
N THR A 26 9.43 17.42 7.88
CA THR A 26 10.82 17.15 8.25
C THR A 26 10.88 16.33 9.55
N SER A 27 11.99 15.64 9.83
CA SER A 27 12.20 14.95 11.10
C SER A 27 11.99 15.90 12.28
N GLU A 28 12.47 17.14 12.17
CA GLU A 28 12.23 18.17 13.18
C GLU A 28 10.75 18.54 13.33
N SER A 29 9.99 18.60 12.23
CA SER A 29 8.54 18.84 12.30
C SER A 29 7.78 17.66 12.94
N LEU A 30 8.25 16.42 12.76
CA LEU A 30 7.62 15.21 13.31
C LEU A 30 7.77 15.09 14.82
N LYS A 31 8.87 15.61 15.40
CA LYS A 31 9.08 15.65 16.87
C LYS A 31 7.92 16.32 17.62
N ARG A 32 7.19 17.22 16.97
CA ARG A 32 6.06 17.96 17.56
C ARG A 32 4.84 17.10 17.83
N PHE A 33 4.69 15.99 17.13
CA PHE A 33 3.54 15.10 17.28
C PHE A 33 3.70 14.14 18.48
N GLY A 34 4.83 14.21 19.20
CA GLY A 34 5.09 13.46 20.43
C GLY A 34 5.28 11.96 20.19
N ASN A 35 5.17 11.17 21.27
CA ASN A 35 5.09 9.70 21.25
C ASN A 35 6.25 8.96 20.58
N GLY A 36 7.43 9.57 20.46
CA GLY A 36 8.57 8.91 19.80
C GLY A 36 8.39 8.73 18.28
N ILE A 37 7.43 9.44 17.66
CA ILE A 37 7.13 9.28 16.22
C ILE A 37 8.35 9.59 15.37
N SER A 38 9.07 10.68 15.66
CA SER A 38 10.26 11.06 14.89
C SER A 38 11.36 10.01 14.97
N GLU A 39 11.59 9.44 16.15
CA GLU A 39 12.61 8.43 16.41
C GLU A 39 12.25 7.13 15.69
N ARG A 40 10.97 6.75 15.72
CA ARG A 40 10.49 5.56 15.03
C ARG A 40 10.55 5.71 13.51
N VAL A 41 10.09 6.85 12.97
CA VAL A 41 10.18 7.16 11.54
C VAL A 41 11.64 7.14 11.09
N SER A 42 12.56 7.78 11.82
CA SER A 42 13.99 7.78 11.46
C SER A 42 14.61 6.36 11.45
N THR A 43 14.19 5.51 12.39
CA THR A 43 14.61 4.09 12.42
C THR A 43 14.13 3.36 11.17
N LEU A 44 12.85 3.51 10.83
CA LEU A 44 12.22 2.88 9.67
C LEU A 44 12.80 3.39 8.34
N GLU A 45 13.07 4.69 8.23
CA GLU A 45 13.72 5.31 7.06
C GLU A 45 15.12 4.73 6.84
N THR A 46 15.90 4.60 7.91
CA THR A 46 17.26 4.02 7.85
C THR A 46 17.22 2.57 7.39
N GLU A 47 16.29 1.78 7.93
CA GLU A 47 16.13 0.39 7.52
C GLU A 47 15.64 0.27 6.07
N LEU A 48 14.64 1.06 5.68
CA LEU A 48 14.12 1.10 4.31
C LEU A 48 15.21 1.49 3.31
N TYR A 49 16.07 2.45 3.66
CA TYR A 49 17.22 2.84 2.85
C TYR A 49 18.18 1.67 2.63
N ARG A 50 18.50 0.92 3.68
CA ARG A 50 19.36 -0.28 3.59
C ARG A 50 18.72 -1.38 2.74
N LEU A 51 17.40 -1.60 2.86
CA LEU A 51 16.69 -2.56 2.00
C LEU A 51 16.69 -2.13 0.54
N ALA A 52 16.45 -0.85 0.28
CA ALA A 52 16.41 -0.30 -1.07
C ALA A 52 17.76 -0.42 -1.79
N PHE A 53 18.86 -0.04 -1.13
CA PHE A 53 20.19 0.08 -1.76
C PHE A 53 21.18 -1.04 -1.41
N GLY A 54 20.83 -1.93 -0.49
CA GLY A 54 21.70 -2.99 0.01
C GLY A 54 22.75 -2.51 1.01
N SER A 55 23.53 -3.46 1.53
CA SER A 55 24.67 -3.18 2.41
C SER A 55 25.88 -2.64 1.64
N ASN A 56 26.81 -2.03 2.37
CA ASN A 56 28.11 -1.66 1.82
C ASN A 56 28.82 -2.92 1.27
N PRO A 57 29.46 -2.88 0.10
CA PRO A 57 30.24 -4.01 -0.44
C PRO A 57 31.29 -4.57 0.53
N ASN A 58 31.77 -3.74 1.46
CA ASN A 58 32.77 -4.12 2.47
C ASN A 58 32.15 -4.69 3.77
N CYS A 59 30.82 -4.81 3.87
CA CYS A 59 30.20 -5.46 5.02
C CYS A 59 30.51 -6.97 5.02
N PRO A 60 30.65 -7.59 6.20
CA PRO A 60 30.73 -9.04 6.31
C PRO A 60 29.56 -9.73 5.58
N PRO A 61 29.75 -10.91 4.97
CA PRO A 61 28.70 -11.60 4.21
C PRO A 61 27.40 -11.82 5.02
N GLU A 62 27.54 -12.17 6.30
CA GLU A 62 26.46 -12.34 7.27
C GLU A 62 25.62 -11.07 7.52
N GLU A 63 26.16 -9.89 7.23
CA GLU A 63 25.46 -8.60 7.35
C GLU A 63 25.09 -8.00 5.97
N SER A 64 25.37 -8.73 4.90
CA SER A 64 25.14 -8.27 3.54
C SER A 64 23.67 -8.39 3.17
N ILE A 65 23.03 -7.25 2.90
CA ILE A 65 21.66 -7.18 2.40
C ILE A 65 21.72 -6.94 0.89
N THR A 66 21.04 -7.80 0.13
CA THR A 66 20.85 -7.59 -1.31
C THR A 66 19.85 -6.46 -1.52
N ALA A 67 20.22 -5.48 -2.36
CA ALA A 67 19.34 -4.37 -2.72
C ALA A 67 18.02 -4.87 -3.33
N LEU A 68 16.89 -4.23 -2.96
CA LEU A 68 15.55 -4.62 -3.38
C LEU A 68 15.41 -4.75 -4.91
N TYR A 69 15.99 -3.82 -5.67
CA TYR A 69 15.94 -3.83 -7.14
C TYR A 69 16.83 -4.89 -7.79
N ASN A 70 17.68 -5.60 -7.01
CA ASN A 70 18.52 -6.71 -7.48
C ASN A 70 17.91 -8.09 -7.20
N LEU A 71 16.69 -8.16 -6.66
CA LEU A 71 16.01 -9.41 -6.32
C LEU A 71 15.40 -10.16 -7.52
N GLY A 72 15.67 -9.70 -8.75
CA GLY A 72 15.03 -10.25 -9.94
C GLY A 72 13.55 -9.86 -10.04
N LEU A 73 13.21 -8.63 -9.64
CA LEU A 73 11.85 -8.11 -9.66
C LEU A 73 11.25 -8.12 -11.08
N LYS A 74 9.96 -8.44 -11.17
CA LYS A 74 9.22 -8.40 -12.43
C LYS A 74 8.73 -6.97 -12.66
N ARG A 75 9.16 -6.37 -13.77
CA ARG A 75 8.69 -5.04 -14.21
C ARG A 75 7.19 -5.07 -14.53
N ASN A 76 6.54 -3.94 -14.33
CA ASN A 76 5.15 -3.75 -14.73
C ASN A 76 5.03 -3.79 -16.25
N ASP A 77 3.99 -4.46 -16.77
CA ASP A 77 3.77 -4.62 -18.22
C ASP A 77 3.64 -3.28 -18.98
N ARG A 78 3.26 -2.20 -18.28
CA ARG A 78 3.15 -0.84 -18.83
C ARG A 78 4.49 -0.11 -18.97
N SER A 79 5.56 -0.62 -18.36
CA SER A 79 6.87 0.03 -18.44
C SER A 79 7.46 -0.17 -19.84
N ALA A 80 8.07 0.88 -20.41
CA ALA A 80 8.80 0.76 -21.67
C ALA A 80 9.84 -0.36 -21.54
N LYS A 81 10.10 -1.08 -22.64
CA LYS A 81 11.13 -2.14 -22.67
C LYS A 81 12.47 -1.53 -22.25
N GLY A 82 12.84 -1.71 -20.98
CA GLY A 82 14.07 -1.14 -20.46
C GLY A 82 15.29 -1.77 -21.13
N THR A 83 16.41 -1.05 -21.11
CA THR A 83 17.69 -1.51 -21.65
C THR A 83 18.09 -2.87 -21.04
N PRO A 84 18.57 -3.83 -21.85
CA PRO A 84 19.10 -5.10 -21.34
C PRO A 84 20.12 -4.86 -20.22
N GLY A 85 20.01 -5.60 -19.11
CA GLY A 85 20.89 -5.45 -17.94
C GLY A 85 20.59 -4.24 -17.04
N SER A 86 19.74 -3.30 -17.46
CA SER A 86 19.29 -2.22 -16.58
C SER A 86 18.29 -2.75 -15.55
N THR A 87 18.36 -2.23 -14.33
CA THR A 87 17.33 -2.43 -13.28
C THR A 87 16.37 -1.24 -13.19
N ASP A 88 16.45 -0.27 -14.11
CA ASP A 88 15.51 0.85 -14.16
C ASP A 88 14.11 0.39 -14.56
N GLY A 89 13.08 1.00 -13.99
CA GLY A 89 11.70 0.67 -14.29
C GLY A 89 10.75 0.85 -13.11
N SER A 90 9.51 0.45 -13.35
CA SER A 90 8.42 0.43 -12.36
C SER A 90 8.08 -1.01 -12.00
N TYR A 91 7.90 -1.27 -10.71
CA TYR A 91 7.66 -2.60 -10.15
C TYR A 91 6.53 -2.53 -9.11
N SER A 92 5.51 -3.37 -9.24
CA SER A 92 4.44 -3.50 -8.24
C SER A 92 4.82 -4.54 -7.19
N LEU A 93 5.05 -4.13 -5.95
CA LEU A 93 5.54 -5.00 -4.87
C LEU A 93 4.43 -5.59 -3.99
N ALA A 94 3.26 -4.96 -3.94
CA ALA A 94 2.14 -5.35 -3.07
C ALA A 94 1.02 -6.05 -3.86
N SER A 95 -0.12 -5.39 -4.02
CA SER A 95 -1.21 -5.81 -4.90
C SER A 95 -1.23 -5.02 -6.20
N THR A 96 -1.90 -5.58 -7.20
CA THR A 96 -2.09 -5.01 -8.53
C THR A 96 -3.52 -5.29 -9.03
N VAL A 97 -3.90 -4.66 -10.13
CA VAL A 97 -5.16 -4.92 -10.82
C VAL A 97 -4.86 -5.59 -12.16
N GLU A 98 -5.42 -6.78 -12.38
CA GLU A 98 -5.35 -7.48 -13.66
C GLU A 98 -6.05 -6.67 -14.75
N LYS A 99 -5.43 -6.57 -15.93
CA LYS A 99 -6.03 -5.89 -17.09
C LYS A 99 -6.65 -6.89 -18.05
N GLY A 100 -7.69 -6.46 -18.77
CA GLY A 100 -8.24 -7.21 -19.92
C GLY A 100 -9.66 -7.75 -19.73
N GLN A 101 -10.27 -7.61 -18.54
CA GLN A 101 -11.66 -7.98 -18.28
C GLN A 101 -12.33 -6.91 -17.40
N GLY A 102 -13.29 -6.15 -17.96
CA GLY A 102 -14.04 -5.13 -17.20
C GLY A 102 -13.15 -4.13 -16.46
N GLN A 103 -13.39 -3.95 -15.16
CA GLN A 103 -12.57 -3.12 -14.27
C GLN A 103 -11.28 -3.82 -13.76
N GLY A 104 -11.09 -5.10 -14.11
CA GLY A 104 -9.97 -5.93 -13.69
C GLY A 104 -10.28 -6.80 -12.47
N CYS A 105 -9.25 -7.51 -12.00
CA CYS A 105 -9.30 -8.26 -10.75
C CYS A 105 -8.18 -7.79 -9.84
N PHE A 106 -8.52 -7.36 -8.62
CA PHE A 106 -7.54 -6.98 -7.62
C PHE A 106 -6.93 -8.23 -6.98
N GLN A 107 -5.62 -8.35 -7.09
CA GLN A 107 -4.87 -9.54 -6.67
C GLN A 107 -3.47 -9.17 -6.17
N PRO A 108 -2.79 -10.07 -5.44
CA PRO A 108 -1.36 -9.96 -5.19
C PRO A 108 -0.55 -9.72 -6.47
N ALA A 109 0.54 -8.98 -6.38
CA ALA A 109 1.44 -8.75 -7.50
C ALA A 109 2.43 -9.90 -7.66
N VAL A 110 2.58 -10.38 -8.90
CA VAL A 110 3.54 -11.43 -9.23
C VAL A 110 4.95 -10.87 -9.18
N GLN A 111 5.70 -11.24 -8.13
CA GLN A 111 7.10 -10.87 -7.94
C GLN A 111 8.00 -12.09 -7.70
N ALA A 112 9.30 -11.85 -7.53
CA ALA A 112 10.28 -12.89 -7.25
C ALA A 112 9.87 -13.74 -6.04
N ALA A 113 9.83 -15.06 -6.23
CA ALA A 113 9.32 -16.02 -5.24
C ALA A 113 10.41 -16.71 -4.41
N THR A 114 11.67 -16.25 -4.50
CA THR A 114 12.72 -16.82 -3.64
C THR A 114 12.44 -16.44 -2.18
N PRO A 115 12.78 -17.29 -1.19
CA PRO A 115 12.54 -16.98 0.22
C PRO A 115 13.17 -15.64 0.66
N MET A 116 14.37 -15.34 0.15
CA MET A 116 15.03 -14.07 0.40
C MET A 116 14.26 -12.88 -0.20
N ALA A 117 13.79 -12.98 -1.45
CA ALA A 117 13.04 -11.89 -2.07
C ALA A 117 11.71 -11.64 -1.35
N GLN A 118 11.01 -12.72 -1.00
CA GLN A 118 9.78 -12.69 -0.21
C GLN A 118 9.97 -12.01 1.14
N ALA A 119 11.05 -12.34 1.88
CA ALA A 119 11.36 -11.73 3.16
C ALA A 119 11.66 -10.22 3.03
N LEU A 120 12.47 -9.82 2.04
CA LEU A 120 12.85 -8.42 1.84
C LEU A 120 11.67 -7.57 1.34
N ILE A 121 10.85 -8.10 0.42
CA ILE A 121 9.62 -7.44 -0.03
C ILE A 121 8.63 -7.31 1.13
N GLY A 122 8.37 -8.40 1.86
CA GLY A 122 7.47 -8.39 3.02
C GLY A 122 7.92 -7.39 4.09
N ARG A 123 9.22 -7.31 4.38
CA ARG A 123 9.77 -6.32 5.31
C ARG A 123 9.62 -4.89 4.78
N THR A 124 9.91 -4.67 3.50
CA THR A 124 9.71 -3.36 2.85
C THR A 124 8.24 -2.91 2.95
N LEU A 125 7.30 -3.79 2.64
CA LEU A 125 5.86 -3.53 2.75
C LEU A 125 5.45 -3.18 4.18
N SER A 126 5.96 -3.93 5.16
CA SER A 126 5.68 -3.69 6.58
C SER A 126 6.19 -2.32 7.03
N ILE A 127 7.42 -1.95 6.65
CA ILE A 127 8.00 -0.64 6.98
C ILE A 127 7.20 0.48 6.32
N VAL A 128 6.86 0.35 5.04
CA VAL A 128 6.09 1.38 4.31
C VAL A 128 4.68 1.52 4.90
N HIS A 129 4.04 0.42 5.28
CA HIS A 129 2.76 0.44 5.98
C HIS A 129 2.86 1.20 7.31
N GLU A 130 3.88 0.90 8.10
CA GLU A 130 4.10 1.55 9.39
C GLU A 130 4.40 3.04 9.24
N LEU A 131 5.26 3.42 8.30
CA LEU A 131 5.52 4.81 7.95
C LEU A 131 4.23 5.53 7.56
N GLN A 132 3.36 4.89 6.79
CA GLN A 132 2.06 5.45 6.43
C GLN A 132 1.16 5.68 7.65
N GLN A 133 1.11 4.72 8.59
CA GLN A 133 0.35 4.87 9.83
C GLN A 133 0.89 5.96 10.77
N LEU A 134 2.19 6.22 10.72
CA LEU A 134 2.82 7.24 11.55
C LEU A 134 2.71 8.65 10.92
N ILE A 135 2.90 8.76 9.61
CA ILE A 135 3.03 10.04 8.92
C ILE A 135 1.65 10.59 8.50
N LEU A 136 0.76 9.79 7.91
CA LEU A 136 -0.53 10.32 7.42
C LEU A 136 -1.36 11.02 8.51
N PRO A 137 -1.48 10.51 9.74
CA PRO A 137 -2.21 11.23 10.80
C PRO A 137 -1.60 12.57 11.18
N CYS A 138 -0.31 12.79 10.89
CA CYS A 138 0.37 14.06 11.11
C CYS A 138 0.07 15.07 9.99
N CYS A 139 -0.27 14.57 8.79
CA CYS A 139 -0.59 15.37 7.60
C CYS A 139 -2.07 15.77 7.53
N LEU A 140 -2.96 14.95 8.11
CA LEU A 140 -4.40 15.03 7.93
C LEU A 140 -5.10 15.63 9.14
N THR A 141 -6.25 16.25 8.90
CA THR A 141 -7.15 16.57 10.00
C THR A 141 -7.66 15.29 10.67
N ALA A 142 -8.03 15.38 11.94
CA ALA A 142 -8.62 14.25 12.67
C ALA A 142 -9.86 13.68 11.96
N PHE A 143 -10.63 14.55 11.29
CA PHE A 143 -11.79 14.18 10.49
C PHE A 143 -11.39 13.37 9.24
N GLU A 144 -10.50 13.88 8.40
CA GLU A 144 -10.04 13.18 7.19
C GLU A 144 -9.43 11.82 7.54
N TRP A 145 -8.62 11.77 8.61
CA TRP A 145 -8.06 10.51 9.08
C TRP A 145 -9.14 9.53 9.56
N ALA A 146 -10.17 10.00 10.26
CA ALA A 146 -11.28 9.16 10.69
C ALA A 146 -12.07 8.61 9.50
N VAL A 147 -12.37 9.44 8.50
CA VAL A 147 -13.03 9.06 7.24
C VAL A 147 -12.20 8.01 6.49
N TRP A 148 -10.89 8.24 6.34
CA TRP A 148 -9.97 7.33 5.67
C TRP A 148 -9.92 5.96 6.35
N LYS A 149 -9.77 5.92 7.68
CA LYS A 149 -9.78 4.68 8.46
C LYS A 149 -11.12 3.96 8.37
N PHE A 150 -12.23 4.69 8.48
CA PHE A 150 -13.56 4.10 8.36
C PHE A 150 -13.73 3.45 7.00
N TRP A 151 -13.41 4.16 5.92
CA TRP A 151 -13.58 3.66 4.57
C TRP A 151 -12.76 2.40 4.28
N ALA A 152 -11.50 2.36 4.72
CA ALA A 152 -10.65 1.17 4.60
C ALA A 152 -11.20 -0.04 5.37
N LYS A 153 -11.78 0.20 6.56
CA LYS A 153 -12.33 -0.84 7.43
C LYS A 153 -13.70 -1.34 6.96
N ASP A 154 -14.62 -0.43 6.64
CA ASP A 154 -15.98 -0.73 6.16
C ASP A 154 -15.92 -1.54 4.86
N ASN A 155 -15.03 -1.15 3.96
CA ASN A 155 -14.81 -1.89 2.72
C ASN A 155 -13.96 -3.16 2.91
N ASN A 156 -13.58 -3.59 4.10
CA ASN A 156 -12.68 -4.74 4.32
C ASN A 156 -11.49 -4.78 3.33
N VAL A 157 -10.84 -3.64 3.09
CA VAL A 157 -9.83 -3.51 2.03
C VAL A 157 -8.60 -4.36 2.36
N PHE A 158 -8.16 -5.23 1.44
CA PHE A 158 -6.90 -5.95 1.58
C PHE A 158 -5.72 -4.97 1.45
N VAL A 159 -4.99 -4.81 2.55
CA VAL A 159 -3.90 -3.85 2.71
C VAL A 159 -2.63 -4.63 3.04
N PHE A 160 -1.48 -4.18 2.51
CA PHE A 160 -0.21 -4.79 2.93
C PHE A 160 0.17 -4.31 4.34
N GLY A 161 0.71 -5.20 5.17
CA GLY A 161 1.15 -4.89 6.53
C GLY A 161 0.11 -5.11 7.63
N GLY A 162 -1.04 -5.75 7.36
CA GLY A 162 -1.96 -6.23 8.41
C GLY A 162 -3.44 -6.01 8.16
N CYS A 163 -4.24 -6.19 9.22
CA CYS A 163 -5.66 -5.84 9.26
C CYS A 163 -5.95 -4.32 9.37
N GLY A 164 -4.91 -3.50 9.51
CA GLY A 164 -5.03 -2.05 9.62
C GLY A 164 -5.51 -1.37 8.32
N PRO A 165 -5.91 -0.10 8.41
CA PRO A 165 -6.09 0.73 7.23
C PRO A 165 -4.70 1.05 6.64
N GLY A 166 -4.55 1.18 5.32
CA GLY A 166 -3.23 1.28 4.68
C GLY A 166 -3.33 1.40 3.16
N ALA A 167 -2.21 1.59 2.49
CA ALA A 167 -2.18 1.48 1.05
C ALA A 167 -2.42 0.02 0.61
N THR A 168 -3.00 -0.10 -0.57
CA THR A 168 -3.34 -1.38 -1.20
C THR A 168 -2.28 -1.81 -2.21
N GLY A 169 -1.60 -0.84 -2.82
CA GLY A 169 -0.51 -1.06 -3.76
C GLY A 169 0.77 -0.40 -3.27
N LEU A 170 1.92 -0.96 -3.65
CA LEU A 170 3.21 -0.33 -3.50
C LEU A 170 3.92 -0.40 -4.85
N GLN A 171 4.16 0.77 -5.46
CA GLN A 171 4.98 0.88 -6.66
C GLN A 171 6.39 1.32 -6.27
N LEU A 172 7.39 0.54 -6.67
CA LEU A 172 8.79 0.92 -6.65
C LEU A 172 9.18 1.40 -8.05
N ASN A 173 9.60 2.65 -8.15
CA ASN A 173 10.21 3.22 -9.33
C ASN A 173 11.71 3.35 -9.09
N LYS A 174 12.51 2.73 -9.95
CA LYS A 174 13.98 2.82 -9.89
C LYS A 174 14.50 3.47 -11.17
N SER A 175 15.41 4.42 -11.01
CA SER A 175 15.97 5.18 -12.13
C SER A 175 17.45 5.53 -11.89
N GLY A 176 18.25 5.54 -12.95
CA GLY A 176 19.58 6.14 -12.97
C GLY A 176 19.60 7.68 -13.10
N ILE A 177 20.78 8.27 -13.25
CA ILE A 177 20.95 9.73 -13.47
C ILE A 177 20.14 10.20 -14.69
N GLY A 178 19.51 11.37 -14.55
CA GLY A 178 18.82 12.10 -15.62
C GLY A 178 17.42 11.61 -16.00
N ALA A 179 16.93 10.51 -15.41
CA ALA A 179 15.71 9.86 -15.89
C ALA A 179 14.57 9.78 -14.87
N LEU A 180 14.71 10.25 -13.62
CA LEU A 180 13.63 10.04 -12.63
C LEU A 180 12.37 10.82 -13.01
N GLU A 181 12.48 12.08 -13.46
CA GLU A 181 11.33 12.87 -13.92
C GLU A 181 10.67 12.25 -15.16
N ALA A 182 11.46 11.67 -16.06
CA ALA A 182 10.96 10.94 -17.22
C ALA A 182 10.35 9.57 -16.85
N ALA A 183 10.89 8.89 -15.83
CA ALA A 183 10.47 7.58 -15.35
C ALA A 183 9.23 7.65 -14.44
N ILE A 184 9.08 8.75 -13.69
CA ILE A 184 7.83 9.17 -13.06
C ILE A 184 6.98 9.98 -14.05
N GLY A 185 7.27 10.01 -15.34
CA GLY A 185 6.47 10.68 -16.36
C GLY A 185 6.31 12.21 -16.21
N PHE A 186 6.42 12.94 -17.33
CA PHE A 186 6.10 14.38 -17.39
C PHE A 186 4.69 14.71 -16.85
N LEU A 187 3.75 13.76 -16.94
CA LEU A 187 2.40 13.86 -16.36
C LEU A 187 2.35 13.67 -14.83
N GLN A 188 3.24 12.85 -14.25
CA GLN A 188 3.29 12.59 -12.79
C GLN A 188 4.24 13.56 -12.05
N GLY A 189 4.79 14.55 -12.76
CA GLY A 189 5.37 15.79 -12.20
C GLY A 189 4.32 16.77 -11.64
N LYS A 190 3.03 16.49 -11.83
CA LYS A 190 1.93 17.04 -11.01
C LYS A 190 1.80 16.16 -9.76
N TRP A 191 1.51 16.74 -8.59
CA TRP A 191 1.18 15.98 -7.37
C TRP A 191 0.22 14.84 -7.74
N HIS A 192 0.76 13.62 -7.77
CA HIS A 192 0.23 12.56 -8.60
C HIS A 192 -0.95 11.87 -7.93
N ALA A 193 -2.09 11.84 -8.63
CA ALA A 193 -3.06 10.76 -8.54
C ALA A 193 -3.07 10.08 -9.92
N ASP A 194 -2.69 8.80 -10.02
CA ASP A 194 -3.05 8.02 -11.19
C ASP A 194 -4.57 8.02 -11.29
N ILE A 195 -5.14 8.01 -12.50
CA ILE A 195 -6.59 7.90 -12.67
C ILE A 195 -7.15 6.62 -12.04
N SER A 196 -6.29 5.63 -11.79
CA SER A 196 -6.59 4.37 -11.12
C SER A 196 -6.45 4.44 -9.58
N ASP A 197 -5.90 5.53 -9.05
CA ASP A 197 -5.78 5.77 -7.62
C ASP A 197 -7.11 6.26 -7.06
N ALA A 198 -7.38 5.95 -5.79
CA ALA A 198 -8.57 6.43 -5.12
C ALA A 198 -8.42 7.94 -4.86
N ILE A 199 -9.02 8.76 -5.72
CA ILE A 199 -8.89 10.23 -5.75
C ILE A 199 -9.13 10.88 -4.38
N ALA A 200 -10.03 10.33 -3.57
CA ALA A 200 -10.37 10.89 -2.26
C ALA A 200 -9.49 10.39 -1.10
N LEU A 201 -8.46 9.58 -1.39
CA LEU A 201 -7.59 9.01 -0.38
C LEU A 201 -6.15 9.46 -0.60
N TRP A 202 -5.44 9.67 0.50
CA TRP A 202 -4.08 10.19 0.47
C TRP A 202 -3.05 9.11 0.18
N THR A 203 -2.12 9.43 -0.71
CA THR A 203 -0.94 8.63 -1.07
C THR A 203 0.27 9.16 -0.33
N LEU A 204 1.07 8.27 0.27
CA LEU A 204 2.38 8.64 0.80
C LEU A 204 3.42 8.47 -0.32
N GLY A 205 4.28 9.46 -0.54
CA GLY A 205 5.40 9.36 -1.46
C GLY A 205 6.73 9.30 -0.69
N ILE A 206 7.55 8.29 -0.95
CA ILE A 206 8.85 8.12 -0.29
C ILE A 206 9.95 8.14 -1.34
N LEU A 207 10.76 9.20 -1.34
CA LEU A 207 11.92 9.33 -2.22
C LEU A 207 13.21 9.02 -1.45
N LEU A 208 13.94 8.02 -1.94
CA LEU A 208 15.25 7.62 -1.43
C LEU A 208 16.31 7.95 -2.48
N LEU A 209 17.33 8.70 -2.04
CA LEU A 209 18.46 9.12 -2.87
C LEU A 209 19.74 8.53 -2.29
N LYS A 210 20.46 7.75 -3.10
CA LYS A 210 21.82 7.31 -2.75
C LYS A 210 22.82 8.36 -3.20
N LEU A 211 23.44 9.01 -2.22
CA LEU A 211 24.45 10.05 -2.46
C LEU A 211 25.85 9.41 -2.57
N PRO A 212 26.80 10.05 -3.28
CA PRO A 212 28.18 9.60 -3.35
C PRO A 212 28.82 9.44 -1.95
N PRO A 213 29.83 8.55 -1.81
CA PRO A 213 30.60 8.45 -0.58
C PRO A 213 31.19 9.82 -0.17
N GLY A 214 31.08 10.19 1.10
CA GLY A 214 31.60 11.46 1.64
C GLY A 214 30.59 12.62 1.64
N THR A 215 29.46 12.48 0.93
CA THR A 215 28.29 13.33 1.16
C THR A 215 27.67 12.88 2.49
N LEU A 216 27.53 13.79 3.46
CA LEU A 216 26.96 13.45 4.77
C LEU A 216 25.62 12.73 4.56
N PRO A 217 25.41 11.53 5.14
CA PRO A 217 24.11 10.86 5.15
C PRO A 217 23.24 11.55 6.20
N THR A 218 23.06 12.85 6.07
CA THR A 218 22.03 13.51 6.84
C THR A 218 20.74 13.25 6.10
N PHE A 219 19.79 12.59 6.77
CA PHE A 219 18.37 12.61 6.44
C PHE A 219 17.85 14.05 6.62
N THR A 220 18.43 14.98 5.87
CA THR A 220 18.05 16.37 5.83
C THR A 220 16.98 16.46 4.76
N TRP A 221 15.74 16.69 5.19
CA TRP A 221 14.63 16.96 4.31
C TRP A 221 14.95 18.18 3.47
N ILE A 222 15.03 17.95 2.17
CA ILE A 222 15.68 18.85 1.26
C ILE A 222 14.64 19.87 0.75
N SER A 223 14.96 21.17 0.76
CA SER A 223 14.12 22.19 0.09
C SER A 223 14.03 21.90 -1.41
N LYS A 224 13.03 22.40 -2.14
CA LYS A 224 12.90 22.17 -3.60
C LYS A 224 14.20 22.45 -4.36
N ASP A 225 14.88 23.53 -4.02
CA ASP A 225 16.15 23.93 -4.66
C ASP A 225 17.30 23.01 -4.28
N ALA A 226 17.32 22.53 -3.04
CA ALA A 226 18.32 21.56 -2.62
C ALA A 226 17.99 20.15 -3.14
N ILE A 227 16.73 19.82 -3.48
CA ILE A 227 16.35 18.55 -4.12
C ILE A 227 17.01 18.52 -5.49
N ALA A 228 16.94 19.61 -6.26
CA ALA A 228 17.64 19.74 -7.53
C ALA A 228 19.17 19.61 -7.36
N ALA A 229 19.76 20.26 -6.35
CA ALA A 229 21.20 20.13 -6.09
C ALA A 229 21.61 18.70 -5.67
N ALA A 230 20.87 18.06 -4.78
CA ALA A 230 21.10 16.67 -4.38
C ALA A 230 20.83 15.69 -5.52
N TYR A 231 19.91 16.03 -6.41
CA TYR A 231 19.59 15.29 -7.63
C TYR A 231 20.78 15.28 -8.59
N ASP A 232 21.45 16.42 -8.77
CA ASP A 232 22.63 16.56 -9.62
C ASP A 232 23.89 15.92 -9.00
N MET A 233 23.90 15.76 -7.68
CA MET A 233 24.98 15.10 -6.94
C MET A 233 24.82 13.58 -6.81
N ALA A 234 23.65 13.00 -7.13
CA ALA A 234 23.38 11.58 -6.92
C ALA A 234 24.27 10.67 -7.78
N ASP A 235 24.67 9.52 -7.22
CA ASP A 235 25.44 8.50 -7.94
C ASP A 235 24.66 7.99 -9.19
N PRO A 236 25.34 7.65 -10.31
CA PRO A 236 24.73 7.03 -11.50
C PRO A 236 23.72 5.91 -11.24
N ALA A 237 23.86 5.19 -10.13
CA ALA A 237 23.02 4.06 -9.74
C ALA A 237 22.33 4.29 -8.39
N ALA A 238 21.27 5.10 -8.29
CA ALA A 238 20.92 5.57 -6.94
C ALA A 238 19.53 6.11 -6.60
N ARG A 239 18.49 5.97 -7.43
CA ARG A 239 17.19 6.59 -7.10
C ARG A 239 16.09 5.55 -6.99
N CYS A 240 15.44 5.52 -5.82
CA CYS A 240 14.28 4.69 -5.56
C CYS A 240 13.13 5.58 -5.08
N PHE A 241 12.01 5.55 -5.79
CA PHE A 241 10.79 6.22 -5.39
C PHE A 241 9.71 5.19 -5.13
N LEU A 242 9.29 5.10 -3.87
CA LEU A 242 8.27 4.19 -3.39
C LEU A 242 6.97 4.96 -3.24
N VAL A 243 5.91 4.47 -3.87
CA VAL A 243 4.57 5.07 -3.85
C VAL A 243 3.60 4.02 -3.30
N PRO A 244 3.34 4.03 -1.98
CA PRO A 244 2.18 3.34 -1.40
C PRO A 244 0.88 4.08 -1.72
N TYR A 245 0.08 3.53 -2.65
CA TYR A 245 -1.16 4.17 -3.09
C TYR A 245 -2.42 3.34 -2.72
N PRO A 246 -3.51 4.02 -2.32
CA PRO A 246 -4.83 3.44 -2.29
C PRO A 246 -5.37 3.34 -3.73
N THR A 247 -5.67 2.14 -4.20
CA THR A 247 -6.26 1.95 -5.54
C THR A 247 -7.77 2.15 -5.47
N GLN A 248 -8.32 2.85 -6.47
CA GLN A 248 -9.76 3.02 -6.62
C GLN A 248 -10.49 1.68 -6.65
N VAL A 249 -9.90 0.66 -7.29
CA VAL A 249 -10.49 -0.66 -7.43
C VAL A 249 -10.73 -1.33 -6.07
N ALA A 250 -9.72 -1.33 -5.19
CA ALA A 250 -9.84 -1.98 -3.90
C ALA A 250 -10.75 -1.19 -2.94
N TYR A 251 -10.64 0.14 -2.99
CA TYR A 251 -11.34 1.03 -2.06
C TYR A 251 -12.79 1.35 -2.44
N SER A 252 -13.10 1.39 -3.73
CA SER A 252 -14.48 1.60 -4.22
C SER A 252 -15.18 0.28 -4.54
N ARG A 253 -14.51 -0.86 -4.27
CA ARG A 253 -14.97 -2.23 -4.61
C ARG A 253 -15.46 -2.35 -6.06
N ALA A 254 -14.78 -1.66 -6.97
CA ALA A 254 -15.25 -1.48 -8.33
C ALA A 254 -14.84 -2.63 -9.27
N ALA A 255 -13.98 -3.54 -8.80
CA ALA A 255 -13.56 -4.73 -9.52
C ALA A 255 -13.62 -5.99 -8.65
N GLU A 256 -13.45 -7.16 -9.29
CA GLU A 256 -13.45 -8.46 -8.61
C GLU A 256 -12.23 -8.58 -7.68
N LEU A 257 -12.38 -9.33 -6.59
CA LEU A 257 -11.30 -9.65 -5.65
C LEU A 257 -10.91 -11.12 -5.85
N ALA A 258 -9.64 -11.38 -6.13
CA ALA A 258 -9.14 -12.75 -6.20
C ALA A 258 -8.94 -13.31 -4.77
N VAL A 259 -10.02 -13.65 -4.07
CA VAL A 259 -9.92 -14.15 -2.69
C VAL A 259 -9.41 -15.58 -2.65
N SER A 260 -10.07 -16.50 -3.35
CA SER A 260 -9.74 -17.92 -3.40
C SER A 260 -9.36 -18.37 -4.81
N PRO A 261 -8.67 -19.52 -4.96
CA PRO A 261 -8.55 -20.18 -6.25
C PRO A 261 -9.93 -20.48 -6.86
N PRO A 262 -10.03 -20.59 -8.20
CA PRO A 262 -11.26 -20.99 -8.85
C PRO A 262 -11.65 -22.41 -8.40
N LEU A 263 -12.85 -22.57 -7.86
CA LEU A 263 -13.35 -23.84 -7.30
C LEU A 263 -13.77 -24.87 -8.38
N THR A 264 -13.55 -24.59 -9.67
CA THR A 264 -13.93 -25.42 -10.83
C THR A 264 -15.40 -25.89 -10.89
N PHE A 265 -16.26 -25.40 -9.99
CA PHE A 265 -17.66 -25.77 -9.90
C PHE A 265 -18.52 -24.80 -10.73
N GLY A 266 -19.09 -25.29 -11.84
CA GLY A 266 -20.02 -24.55 -12.69
C GLY A 266 -20.02 -25.03 -14.15
N ASN A 267 -21.02 -24.63 -14.93
CA ASN A 267 -21.13 -24.93 -16.37
C ASN A 267 -20.02 -24.30 -17.24
N LEU A 268 -19.06 -23.59 -16.64
CA LEU A 268 -17.88 -23.00 -17.28
C LEU A 268 -16.66 -23.93 -17.16
N GLY A 269 -16.87 -25.25 -17.28
CA GLY A 269 -15.94 -26.34 -16.97
C GLY A 269 -14.62 -26.42 -17.74
N ALA A 270 -14.15 -25.35 -18.39
CA ALA A 270 -12.78 -25.26 -18.85
C ALA A 270 -12.00 -24.32 -17.92
N PRO A 271 -10.99 -24.81 -17.16
CA PRO A 271 -9.97 -23.92 -16.62
C PRO A 271 -9.40 -23.14 -17.80
N VAL A 272 -9.68 -21.84 -17.88
CA VAL A 272 -8.98 -21.05 -18.87
C VAL A 272 -7.54 -20.96 -18.39
N HIS A 273 -6.59 -21.51 -19.15
CA HIS A 273 -5.19 -21.67 -18.73
C HIS A 273 -4.58 -20.42 -18.08
N HIS A 274 -5.02 -19.22 -18.48
CA HIS A 274 -4.54 -17.97 -17.89
C HIS A 274 -4.96 -17.80 -16.41
N LYS A 275 -6.15 -18.26 -15.98
CA LYS A 275 -6.63 -18.13 -14.59
C LYS A 275 -5.97 -19.08 -13.61
N ILE A 276 -5.33 -20.16 -14.09
CA ILE A 276 -4.55 -21.09 -13.24
C ILE A 276 -3.31 -20.36 -12.66
N HIS A 277 -2.81 -19.36 -13.36
CA HIS A 277 -1.63 -18.60 -12.96
C HIS A 277 -1.96 -17.28 -12.26
N SER A 278 -3.24 -16.91 -12.12
CA SER A 278 -3.66 -15.73 -11.37
C SER A 278 -3.41 -15.93 -9.88
N GLN A 279 -2.88 -14.91 -9.22
CA GLN A 279 -2.64 -14.94 -7.79
C GLN A 279 -3.93 -14.66 -7.04
N ASN A 280 -4.04 -15.18 -5.81
CA ASN A 280 -5.19 -14.92 -4.95
C ASN A 280 -4.76 -14.68 -3.51
N PHE A 281 -5.60 -13.96 -2.76
CA PHE A 281 -5.29 -13.56 -1.39
C PHE A 281 -5.19 -14.74 -0.44
N SER A 282 -5.90 -15.85 -0.68
CA SER A 282 -5.84 -17.02 0.21
C SER A 282 -4.52 -17.80 0.12
N LYS A 283 -3.87 -17.80 -1.05
CA LYS A 283 -2.64 -18.57 -1.28
C LYS A 283 -1.38 -17.70 -1.33
N ASP A 284 -1.49 -16.53 -1.97
CA ASP A 284 -0.32 -15.75 -2.40
C ASP A 284 -0.10 -14.48 -1.57
N ALA A 285 -1.04 -14.14 -0.68
CA ALA A 285 -0.94 -12.96 0.18
C ALA A 285 -0.49 -13.13 1.64
N PRO A 286 -0.08 -14.31 2.18
CA PRO A 286 0.44 -14.36 3.56
C PRO A 286 1.51 -13.30 3.85
N LEU A 287 2.46 -13.13 2.92
CA LEU A 287 3.53 -12.13 3.03
C LEU A 287 3.08 -10.68 2.86
N LEU A 288 1.94 -10.46 2.18
CA LEU A 288 1.36 -9.14 2.00
C LEU A 288 0.58 -8.74 3.26
N LEU A 289 -0.28 -9.63 3.74
CA LEU A 289 -1.21 -9.35 4.84
C LEU A 289 -0.55 -9.41 6.22
N GLY A 290 0.74 -9.73 6.31
CA GLY A 290 1.51 -9.68 7.55
C GLY A 290 1.63 -11.05 8.20
N ASN A 291 1.07 -11.20 9.41
CA ASN A 291 1.10 -12.47 10.14
C ASN A 291 -0.13 -13.34 9.81
N ASP A 292 -0.09 -14.60 10.23
CA ASP A 292 -1.18 -15.56 10.02
C ASP A 292 -2.53 -15.03 10.55
N ARG A 293 -2.55 -14.40 11.73
CA ARG A 293 -3.76 -13.80 12.31
C ARG A 293 -4.38 -12.77 11.36
N ASP A 294 -3.60 -11.83 10.85
CA ASP A 294 -4.09 -10.77 9.97
C ASP A 294 -4.59 -11.34 8.63
N HIS A 295 -3.81 -12.26 8.05
CA HIS A 295 -4.16 -12.96 6.82
C HIS A 295 -5.50 -13.69 6.93
N PHE A 296 -5.64 -14.60 7.91
CA PHE A 296 -6.86 -15.38 8.08
C PHE A 296 -8.03 -14.51 8.55
N THR A 297 -7.79 -13.47 9.35
CA THR A 297 -8.85 -12.54 9.76
C THR A 297 -9.46 -11.83 8.56
N ARG A 298 -8.63 -11.27 7.65
CA ARG A 298 -9.12 -10.62 6.42
C ARG A 298 -9.94 -11.58 5.55
N LEU A 299 -9.46 -12.81 5.36
CA LEU A 299 -10.17 -13.83 4.60
C LEU A 299 -11.50 -14.21 5.25
N GLY A 300 -11.52 -14.42 6.57
CA GLY A 300 -12.73 -14.76 7.31
C GLY A 300 -13.80 -13.69 7.21
N ILE A 301 -13.41 -12.42 7.35
CA ILE A 301 -14.30 -11.26 7.16
C ILE A 301 -14.88 -11.27 5.75
N GLU A 302 -14.03 -11.38 4.73
CA GLU A 302 -14.45 -11.34 3.34
C GLU A 302 -15.42 -12.48 3.00
N LEU A 303 -15.08 -13.71 3.39
CA LEU A 303 -15.93 -14.89 3.18
C LEU A 303 -17.25 -14.79 3.93
N THR A 304 -17.25 -14.23 5.15
CA THR A 304 -18.48 -14.02 5.92
C THR A 304 -19.41 -13.03 5.20
N TRP A 305 -18.88 -11.91 4.72
CA TRP A 305 -19.71 -10.95 3.97
C TRP A 305 -20.22 -11.51 2.66
N GLN A 306 -19.39 -12.26 1.93
CA GLN A 306 -19.84 -12.94 0.71
C GLN A 306 -20.97 -13.94 0.98
N TYR A 307 -20.86 -14.72 2.06
CA TYR A 307 -21.91 -15.65 2.46
C TYR A 307 -23.22 -14.92 2.84
N LEU A 308 -23.14 -13.87 3.66
CA LEU A 308 -24.31 -13.08 4.05
C LEU A 308 -24.97 -12.38 2.86
N ASN A 309 -24.19 -11.85 1.92
CA ASN A 309 -24.70 -11.29 0.67
C ASN A 309 -25.40 -12.36 -0.18
N ALA A 310 -24.82 -13.57 -0.28
CA ALA A 310 -25.42 -14.67 -1.02
C ALA A 310 -26.76 -15.11 -0.43
N LEU A 311 -26.87 -15.21 0.89
CA LEU A 311 -28.13 -15.49 1.58
C LEU A 311 -29.18 -14.41 1.29
N THR A 312 -28.79 -13.14 1.40
CA THR A 312 -29.67 -12.00 1.10
C THR A 312 -30.19 -12.05 -0.34
N HIS A 313 -29.31 -12.31 -1.31
CA HIS A 313 -29.71 -12.45 -2.72
C HIS A 313 -30.60 -13.67 -3.00
N ALA A 314 -30.44 -14.73 -2.21
CA ALA A 314 -31.27 -15.92 -2.27
C ALA A 314 -32.60 -15.78 -1.48
N ASN A 315 -32.85 -14.61 -0.87
CA ASN A 315 -33.99 -14.38 0.03
C ASN A 315 -34.03 -15.39 1.20
N LEU A 316 -32.86 -15.68 1.76
CA LEU A 316 -32.67 -16.52 2.94
C LEU A 316 -32.21 -15.64 4.11
N GLU A 317 -32.68 -15.98 5.30
CA GLU A 317 -32.29 -15.32 6.55
C GLU A 317 -31.40 -16.25 7.39
N LEU A 318 -30.40 -15.65 8.04
CA LEU A 318 -29.53 -16.35 8.99
C LEU A 318 -29.88 -15.87 10.40
N ASP A 319 -30.34 -16.78 11.24
CA ASP A 319 -30.64 -16.54 12.66
C ASP A 319 -29.37 -16.60 13.54
N ILE A 320 -28.29 -15.95 13.06
CA ILE A 320 -27.00 -15.82 13.75
C ILE A 320 -26.44 -14.44 13.40
N GLU A 321 -25.92 -13.72 14.40
CA GLU A 321 -25.25 -12.44 14.16
C GLU A 321 -23.94 -12.62 13.38
N ALA A 322 -23.61 -11.66 12.50
CA ALA A 322 -22.41 -11.73 11.66
C ALA A 322 -21.13 -11.89 12.49
N ALA A 323 -21.06 -11.24 13.66
CA ALA A 323 -19.93 -11.35 14.57
C ALA A 323 -19.81 -12.76 15.18
N ASP A 324 -20.92 -13.43 15.45
CA ASP A 324 -20.92 -14.80 15.99
C ASP A 324 -20.58 -15.82 14.92
N LEU A 325 -21.06 -15.60 13.68
CA LEU A 325 -20.62 -16.37 12.52
C LEU A 325 -19.10 -16.26 12.35
N LEU A 326 -18.52 -15.05 12.40
CA LEU A 326 -17.07 -14.86 12.33
C LEU A 326 -16.31 -15.57 13.46
N ARG A 327 -16.77 -15.43 14.72
CA ARG A 327 -16.15 -16.09 15.88
C ARG A 327 -16.21 -17.61 15.82
N SER A 328 -17.15 -18.17 15.05
CA SER A 328 -17.26 -19.61 14.84
C SER A 328 -16.19 -20.15 13.88
N LEU A 329 -15.61 -19.29 13.04
CA LEU A 329 -14.54 -19.65 12.11
C LEU A 329 -13.22 -19.88 12.84
N ARG A 330 -12.47 -20.85 12.35
CA ARG A 330 -11.15 -21.24 12.88
C ARG A 330 -10.15 -21.37 11.75
N TYR A 331 -8.89 -21.10 12.05
CA TYR A 331 -7.78 -21.37 11.14
C TYR A 331 -6.68 -22.16 11.86
N CYS A 332 -5.87 -22.86 11.08
CA CYS A 332 -4.68 -23.53 11.54
C CYS A 332 -3.48 -22.66 11.13
N ASP A 333 -2.65 -22.24 12.08
CA ASP A 333 -1.43 -21.52 11.76
C ASP A 333 -0.36 -22.44 11.16
N LYS A 334 0.77 -21.86 10.76
CA LYS A 334 1.92 -22.60 10.24
C LYS A 334 2.50 -23.65 11.21
N ASP A 335 2.25 -23.51 12.51
CA ASP A 335 2.75 -24.38 13.57
C ASP A 335 1.71 -25.48 13.94
N GLY A 336 0.58 -25.53 13.23
CA GLY A 336 -0.48 -26.50 13.45
C GLY A 336 -1.45 -26.12 14.58
N GLN A 337 -1.34 -24.93 15.16
CA GLN A 337 -2.20 -24.47 16.24
C GLN A 337 -3.51 -23.93 15.69
N VAL A 338 -4.61 -24.28 16.36
CA VAL A 338 -5.95 -23.85 15.97
C VAL A 338 -6.31 -22.56 16.68
N HIS A 339 -6.56 -21.52 15.89
CA HIS A 339 -6.95 -20.20 16.36
C HIS A 339 -8.37 -19.86 15.91
N ARG A 340 -9.02 -18.94 16.61
CA ARG A 340 -10.31 -18.37 16.21
C ARG A 340 -10.08 -17.09 15.42
N ILE A 341 -10.93 -16.84 14.44
CA ILE A 341 -10.95 -15.54 13.77
C ILE A 341 -11.51 -14.51 14.75
N GLU A 342 -10.72 -13.47 15.00
CA GLU A 342 -11.16 -12.36 15.82
C GLU A 342 -12.02 -11.44 14.95
N PRO A 343 -13.29 -11.18 15.31
CA PRO A 343 -14.02 -10.14 14.64
C PRO A 343 -13.25 -8.84 14.89
N PRO A 344 -12.99 -8.04 13.85
CA PRO A 344 -12.40 -6.73 14.04
C PRO A 344 -13.29 -5.91 15.00
N HIS A 345 -12.74 -4.85 15.57
CA HIS A 345 -13.52 -3.77 16.17
C HIS A 345 -14.31 -3.02 15.07
N MET A 346 -15.14 -3.75 14.35
CA MET A 346 -16.09 -3.24 13.38
C MET A 346 -17.28 -2.70 14.13
N HIS A 347 -17.83 -1.65 13.55
CA HIS A 347 -19.17 -1.21 13.89
C HIS A 347 -20.13 -2.35 13.56
N ASP A 348 -20.97 -2.72 14.52
CA ASP A 348 -22.01 -3.68 14.28
C ASP A 348 -23.03 -3.03 13.36
N ILE A 349 -23.20 -3.54 12.14
CA ILE A 349 -24.06 -2.90 11.13
C ILE A 349 -25.50 -2.71 11.63
N LYS A 350 -25.99 -3.60 12.50
CA LYS A 350 -27.33 -3.49 13.08
C LYS A 350 -27.37 -2.47 14.21
N HIS A 351 -26.40 -2.52 15.12
CA HIS A 351 -26.43 -1.69 16.34
C HIS A 351 -25.83 -0.29 16.15
N ASP A 352 -24.94 -0.10 15.17
CA ASP A 352 -24.24 1.15 14.86
C ASP A 352 -24.72 1.80 13.54
N ALA A 353 -25.93 1.44 13.08
CA ALA A 353 -26.45 1.87 11.77
C ALA A 353 -26.38 3.39 11.56
N GLU A 354 -26.73 4.19 12.58
CA GLU A 354 -26.66 5.66 12.50
C GLU A 354 -25.23 6.16 12.30
N HIS A 355 -24.27 5.62 13.06
CA HIS A 355 -22.86 5.97 12.92
C HIS A 355 -22.33 5.62 11.54
N ILE A 356 -22.63 4.41 11.06
CA ILE A 356 -22.23 3.93 9.73
C ILE A 356 -22.83 4.80 8.63
N MET A 357 -24.12 5.13 8.72
CA MET A 357 -24.78 6.02 7.74
C MET A 357 -24.13 7.40 7.74
N LYS A 358 -23.84 7.97 8.91
CA LYS A 358 -23.14 9.25 9.04
C LYS A 358 -21.75 9.20 8.41
N MET A 359 -20.96 8.17 8.71
CA MET A 359 -19.62 8.01 8.15
C MET A 359 -19.65 7.78 6.64
N ARG A 360 -20.60 7.00 6.11
CA ARG A 360 -20.82 6.86 4.66
C ARG A 360 -21.20 8.19 4.02
N GLY A 361 -22.02 9.00 4.68
CA GLY A 361 -22.33 10.36 4.24
C GLY A 361 -21.09 11.26 4.19
N HIS A 362 -20.24 11.21 5.21
CA HIS A 362 -18.95 11.91 5.22
C HIS A 362 -18.04 11.44 4.10
N VAL A 363 -18.03 10.15 3.81
CA VAL A 363 -17.23 9.65 2.70
C VAL A 363 -17.81 10.13 1.37
N ALA A 364 -19.11 9.98 1.13
CA ALA A 364 -19.75 10.48 -0.08
C ALA A 364 -19.49 11.97 -0.30
N TRP A 365 -19.52 12.79 0.76
CA TRP A 365 -19.17 14.21 0.70
C TRP A 365 -17.71 14.45 0.34
N HIS A 366 -16.78 13.64 0.84
CA HIS A 366 -15.35 13.76 0.54
C HIS A 366 -14.98 13.30 -0.89
N PHE A 367 -15.85 12.49 -1.52
CA PHE A 367 -15.66 11.96 -2.87
C PHE A 367 -16.44 12.74 -3.95
N ALA A 368 -17.35 13.65 -3.56
CA ALA A 368 -18.12 14.52 -4.45
C ALA A 368 -17.35 15.80 -4.77
#